data_AF-A0A669BT64-F1
#
_entry.id   AF-A0A669BT64-F1
#
_cell.length_a   1.000
_cell.length_b   1.000
_cell.length_c   1.000
_cell.angle_alpha   90.00
_cell.angle_beta   90.00
_cell.angle_gamma   90.00
#
_symmetry.space_group_name_H-M   'P 1'
#
loop_
_entity.id
_entity.type
_entity.pdbx_description
1 polymer ?
#
loop_
_entity_poly.entity_id
_entity_poly.type
_entity_poly.pdbx_seq_one_letter_code
_entity_poly.pdbx_strand_id
1 'polypeptide(L)'
;MPSSCDSLMEDIEDMVSSSDPTPHERQSARKSIIPRSRKKKELLSDEELQADSLIPGTQKIWMKTWGCSHNNSDGEYMAGQLAASGYKMTDDPTEADVWLLNSCTVKNPAEDHFRNSIKKAQDQEKKVVVAGCVPQAQPRMDYLKGLSIIGVQQIDRVVEVVDEAVKGHSVRLLGQKKDGGRRLGGARLDLPKIRKNPLIEIISINTGCLNACTYCKTKHARGDLASYPIEELVERARQSFQEGVCEIWLTSEDTGAYGRDIGTDLPTLLWRLVEEIPEGAMLRLGMTNPPYILEHLEEMAKILNHPRVYAFLHVPVQSASDSVLMDMKREYCIDDFKRVVDFLKERVPGVTIATDIICGFPGETEEDFQATIDLVKAYRFPSLFINQFYPRPGTPAARMEQVAAHVKKQRTKELSQVFHSYNPYDHKVGERQHVLVTEESFDSQYYVAHNKYYEQVLVPKRVEFKGKMIVVDIYEAGKHFMKGKPVEDSKPFTPSIAMPLQKGEVSGLLQVNMVSAPIRIGLREGGMSVLGPLL
;
A
#
# COMPACT_ATOMS: atom_id res chain seq x y z
N MET A 1 -26.36 -44.55 20.66
CA MET A 1 -26.34 -45.72 19.75
C MET A 1 -25.53 -45.34 18.51
N PRO A 2 -24.67 -46.24 17.99
CA PRO A 2 -23.22 -45.98 17.92
C PRO A 2 -22.63 -46.04 16.49
N SER A 3 -21.37 -45.62 16.33
CA SER A 3 -20.27 -46.39 15.66
C SER A 3 -18.99 -45.52 15.62
N SER A 4 -18.02 -45.75 16.50
CA SER A 4 -16.84 -46.64 16.33
C SER A 4 -15.60 -45.90 15.77
N CYS A 5 -14.86 -45.25 16.67
CA CYS A 5 -13.40 -45.19 16.61
C CYS A 5 -12.91 -46.22 17.64
N ASP A 6 -12.04 -47.13 17.24
CA ASP A 6 -10.77 -47.29 17.94
C ASP A 6 -9.77 -48.13 17.13
N SER A 7 -8.55 -47.64 17.23
CA SER A 7 -7.27 -48.11 16.68
C SER A 7 -6.88 -49.50 17.15
N LEU A 8 -5.99 -50.15 16.38
CA LEU A 8 -4.69 -50.65 16.87
C LEU A 8 -3.79 -50.95 15.66
N MET A 9 -2.63 -50.29 15.60
CA MET A 9 -1.50 -50.65 14.76
C MET A 9 -0.79 -51.84 15.41
N GLU A 10 -0.58 -52.92 14.65
CA GLU A 10 0.50 -53.89 14.88
C GLU A 10 1.19 -54.18 13.52
N ASP A 11 2.51 -54.20 13.61
CA ASP A 11 3.61 -54.55 12.70
C ASP A 11 3.39 -54.85 11.21
N ILE A 12 4.29 -54.27 10.40
CA ILE A 12 4.38 -54.42 8.93
C ILE A 12 5.32 -55.58 8.50
N GLU A 13 5.85 -56.34 9.44
CA GLU A 13 6.80 -57.43 9.18
C GLU A 13 6.10 -58.80 9.18
N ASP A 14 5.24 -59.08 8.19
CA ASP A 14 4.87 -60.48 7.84
C ASP A 14 4.13 -60.61 6.49
N MET A 15 4.60 -59.90 5.45
CA MET A 15 3.96 -59.95 4.13
C MET A 15 4.92 -60.12 2.94
N VAL A 16 6.00 -60.88 3.13
CA VAL A 16 6.85 -61.34 2.02
C VAL A 16 6.83 -62.86 1.95
N SER A 17 6.24 -63.39 0.87
CA SER A 17 6.25 -64.82 0.61
C SER A 17 7.63 -65.24 0.08
N SER A 18 8.10 -66.44 0.42
CA SER A 18 9.38 -66.99 -0.05
C SER A 18 9.45 -67.24 -1.57
N SER A 19 8.37 -66.94 -2.31
CA SER A 19 8.30 -66.99 -3.76
C SER A 19 8.37 -65.62 -4.46
N ASP A 20 8.52 -64.52 -3.71
CA ASP A 20 8.63 -63.20 -4.33
C ASP A 20 10.04 -62.94 -4.91
N PRO A 21 10.16 -62.58 -6.20
CA PRO A 21 11.45 -62.42 -6.86
C PRO A 21 12.19 -61.20 -6.33
N THR A 22 13.47 -61.42 -6.01
CA THR A 22 14.34 -60.44 -5.37
C THR A 22 14.63 -59.25 -6.31
N PRO A 23 14.96 -58.06 -5.77
CA PRO A 23 15.28 -56.87 -6.57
C PRO A 23 16.41 -57.10 -7.59
N HIS A 24 17.33 -58.01 -7.28
CA HIS A 24 18.47 -58.35 -8.13
C HIS A 24 18.07 -59.25 -9.32
N GLU A 25 17.02 -60.07 -9.18
CA GLU A 25 16.48 -60.90 -10.26
C GLU A 25 15.66 -60.08 -11.27
N ARG A 26 14.96 -59.03 -10.79
CA ARG A 26 14.16 -58.12 -11.65
C ARG A 26 15.01 -57.31 -12.64
N GLN A 27 16.29 -57.07 -12.35
CA GLN A 27 17.19 -56.29 -13.20
C GLN A 27 17.92 -57.13 -14.26
N SER A 28 17.93 -58.46 -14.15
CA SER A 28 18.68 -59.32 -15.08
C SER A 28 17.95 -59.59 -16.42
N ALA A 29 16.63 -59.35 -16.49
CA ALA A 29 15.78 -59.74 -17.63
C ALA A 29 15.60 -58.65 -18.71
N ARG A 30 16.45 -57.61 -18.77
CA ARG A 30 16.39 -56.60 -19.84
C ARG A 30 17.77 -56.32 -20.45
N LYS A 31 18.35 -57.31 -21.12
CA LYS A 31 19.37 -57.07 -22.14
C LYS A 31 18.73 -57.19 -23.52
N SER A 32 18.81 -56.10 -24.28
CA SER A 32 18.27 -55.83 -25.63
C SER A 32 16.80 -55.36 -25.71
N ILE A 33 16.59 -54.05 -25.58
CA ILE A 33 15.41 -53.37 -26.12
C ILE A 33 15.80 -52.86 -27.51
N ILE A 34 15.32 -53.52 -28.56
CA ILE A 34 15.43 -53.02 -29.94
C ILE A 34 14.20 -52.15 -30.21
N PRO A 35 14.32 -50.84 -30.45
CA PRO A 35 13.17 -49.99 -30.72
C PRO A 35 12.61 -50.33 -32.11
N ARG A 36 11.47 -51.03 -32.16
CA ARG A 36 10.68 -51.14 -33.39
C ARG A 36 9.89 -49.86 -33.58
N SER A 37 10.24 -49.06 -34.59
CA SER A 37 9.42 -47.92 -35.01
C SER A 37 8.08 -48.44 -35.53
N ARG A 38 7.00 -48.25 -34.74
CA ARG A 38 5.64 -48.39 -35.27
C ARG A 38 5.43 -47.26 -36.28
N LYS A 39 5.17 -47.59 -37.54
CA LYS A 39 4.61 -46.64 -38.50
C LYS A 39 3.26 -46.18 -37.95
N LYS A 40 3.23 -44.95 -37.43
CA LYS A 40 2.03 -44.28 -36.95
C LYS A 40 1.17 -44.03 -38.19
N LYS A 41 -0.03 -44.61 -38.19
CA LYS A 41 -1.06 -44.31 -39.19
C LYS A 41 -1.38 -42.83 -39.02
N GLU A 42 -1.13 -42.02 -40.04
CA GLU A 42 -1.49 -40.60 -40.08
C GLU A 42 -3.02 -40.51 -39.97
N LEU A 43 -3.49 -40.36 -38.73
CA LEU A 43 -4.76 -39.72 -38.47
C LEU A 43 -4.46 -38.23 -38.52
N LEU A 44 -4.79 -37.61 -39.64
CA LEU A 44 -4.95 -36.16 -39.75
C LEU A 44 -6.10 -35.79 -38.80
N SER A 45 -5.76 -35.56 -37.53
CA SER A 45 -6.57 -34.72 -36.67
C SER A 45 -6.23 -33.29 -37.04
N ASP A 46 -7.17 -32.60 -37.68
CA ASP A 46 -7.21 -31.14 -37.74
C ASP A 46 -7.47 -30.57 -36.34
N GLU A 47 -6.64 -30.92 -35.36
CA GLU A 47 -6.46 -30.07 -34.20
C GLU A 47 -5.53 -28.97 -34.67
N GLU A 48 -6.11 -27.88 -35.16
CA GLU A 48 -5.43 -26.60 -35.14
C GLU A 48 -4.88 -26.43 -33.71
N LEU A 49 -3.58 -26.62 -33.56
CA LEU A 49 -2.85 -26.01 -32.47
C LEU A 49 -3.06 -24.51 -32.64
N GLN A 50 -4.12 -23.98 -32.03
CA GLN A 50 -4.20 -22.59 -31.65
C GLN A 50 -3.10 -22.36 -30.60
N ALA A 51 -1.86 -22.31 -31.07
CA ALA A 51 -0.84 -21.55 -30.42
C ALA A 51 -1.26 -20.09 -30.59
N ASP A 52 -2.21 -19.66 -29.74
CA ASP A 52 -2.42 -18.26 -29.50
C ASP A 52 -1.02 -17.70 -29.24
N SER A 53 -0.56 -16.86 -30.16
CA SER A 53 0.75 -16.20 -30.07
C SER A 53 0.69 -15.10 -28.99
N LEU A 54 0.17 -15.45 -27.82
CA LEU A 54 0.14 -14.64 -26.62
C LEU A 54 1.56 -14.59 -26.09
N ILE A 55 2.35 -13.66 -26.62
CA ILE A 55 3.64 -13.29 -26.06
C ILE A 55 3.34 -12.47 -24.78
N PRO A 56 3.62 -13.00 -23.57
CA PRO A 56 3.46 -12.24 -22.34
C PRO A 56 4.31 -10.97 -22.39
N GLY A 57 3.84 -9.90 -21.75
CA GLY A 57 4.51 -8.61 -21.75
C GLY A 57 4.08 -7.64 -22.86
N THR A 58 3.17 -8.01 -23.76
CA THR A 58 2.63 -7.07 -24.77
C THR A 58 1.23 -6.55 -24.45
N GLN A 59 0.56 -7.17 -23.48
CA GLN A 59 -0.82 -6.87 -23.11
C GLN A 59 -0.95 -5.53 -22.38
N LYS A 60 -2.15 -4.94 -22.46
CA LYS A 60 -2.55 -3.77 -21.68
C LYS A 60 -3.10 -4.21 -20.32
N ILE A 61 -2.59 -3.60 -19.26
CA ILE A 61 -3.02 -3.87 -17.88
C ILE A 61 -3.71 -2.63 -17.33
N TRP A 62 -4.96 -2.81 -16.90
CA TRP A 62 -5.63 -1.83 -16.05
C TRP A 62 -5.50 -2.24 -14.61
N MET A 63 -4.88 -1.39 -13.80
CA MET A 63 -4.75 -1.62 -12.37
C MET A 63 -5.67 -0.71 -11.59
N LYS A 64 -6.43 -1.30 -10.66
CA LYS A 64 -7.22 -0.53 -9.70
C LYS A 64 -6.83 -0.93 -8.28
N THR A 65 -6.38 0.06 -7.52
CA THR A 65 -6.07 -0.09 -6.10
C THR A 65 -7.07 0.67 -5.25
N TRP A 66 -7.60 0.01 -4.21
CA TRP A 66 -8.44 0.62 -3.18
C TRP A 66 -7.77 0.56 -1.81
N GLY A 67 -8.02 1.55 -0.96
CA GLY A 67 -7.66 1.50 0.46
C GLY A 67 -6.63 2.52 0.90
N CYS A 68 -5.68 2.08 1.73
CA CYS A 68 -4.71 2.93 2.42
C CYS A 68 -3.46 3.24 1.57
N SER A 69 -2.63 4.15 2.08
CA SER A 69 -1.31 4.53 1.54
C SER A 69 -0.39 3.32 1.33
N HIS A 70 -0.31 2.39 2.29
CA HIS A 70 0.47 1.16 2.15
C HIS A 70 0.00 0.35 0.92
N ASN A 71 -1.31 0.16 0.78
CA ASN A 71 -1.86 -0.58 -0.37
C ASN A 71 -1.63 0.15 -1.69
N ASN A 72 -1.67 1.48 -1.70
CA ASN A 72 -1.29 2.28 -2.87
C ASN A 72 0.17 2.07 -3.24
N SER A 73 1.10 2.10 -2.29
CA SER A 73 2.52 1.82 -2.52
C SER A 73 2.74 0.42 -3.11
N ASP A 74 2.05 -0.60 -2.59
CA ASP A 74 2.10 -1.97 -3.15
C ASP A 74 1.64 -1.98 -4.62
N GLY A 75 0.59 -1.21 -4.94
CA GLY A 75 0.12 -1.02 -6.31
C GLY A 75 1.15 -0.36 -7.22
N GLU A 76 1.84 0.68 -6.73
CA GLU A 76 2.90 1.37 -7.49
C GLU A 76 4.08 0.44 -7.80
N TYR A 77 4.49 -0.41 -6.85
CA TYR A 77 5.53 -1.42 -7.06
C TYR A 77 5.08 -2.48 -8.07
N MET A 78 3.83 -2.93 -7.99
CA MET A 78 3.31 -3.89 -8.96
C MET A 78 3.28 -3.30 -10.37
N ALA A 79 2.87 -2.04 -10.52
CA ALA A 79 2.80 -1.36 -11.81
C ALA A 79 4.19 -1.13 -12.40
N GLY A 80 5.16 -0.71 -11.58
CA GLY A 80 6.54 -0.50 -12.00
C GLY A 80 7.21 -1.77 -12.51
N GLN A 81 7.03 -2.90 -11.81
CA GLN A 81 7.55 -4.19 -12.25
C GLN A 81 6.94 -4.67 -13.57
N LEU A 82 5.61 -4.57 -13.70
CA LEU A 82 4.93 -4.95 -14.94
C LEU A 82 5.39 -4.11 -16.13
N ALA A 83 5.50 -2.79 -15.94
CA ALA A 83 6.00 -1.89 -16.98
C ALA A 83 7.47 -2.16 -17.34
N ALA A 84 8.33 -2.43 -16.34
CA ALA A 84 9.72 -2.81 -16.57
C ALA A 84 9.85 -4.15 -17.33
N SER A 85 8.87 -5.04 -17.21
CA SER A 85 8.78 -6.30 -17.96
C SER A 85 8.10 -6.17 -19.34
N GLY A 86 7.73 -4.95 -19.76
CA GLY A 86 7.20 -4.65 -21.09
C GLY A 86 5.69 -4.40 -21.17
N TYR A 87 4.93 -4.73 -20.12
CA TYR A 87 3.48 -4.53 -20.11
C TYR A 87 3.11 -3.05 -20.22
N LYS A 88 1.98 -2.76 -20.88
CA LYS A 88 1.49 -1.39 -21.05
C LYS A 88 0.41 -1.08 -20.02
N MET A 89 0.69 -0.14 -19.11
CA MET A 89 -0.32 0.32 -18.17
C MET A 89 -1.35 1.22 -18.90
N THR A 90 -2.64 1.03 -18.61
CA THR A 90 -3.72 1.88 -19.14
C THR A 90 -4.61 2.39 -18.01
N ASP A 91 -5.11 3.62 -18.17
CA ASP A 91 -6.12 4.23 -17.29
C ASP A 91 -7.56 3.81 -17.71
N ASP A 92 -7.73 3.26 -18.92
CA ASP A 92 -9.03 2.80 -19.44
C ASP A 92 -9.24 1.29 -19.19
N PRO A 93 -10.23 0.90 -18.35
CA PRO A 93 -10.52 -0.51 -18.09
C PRO A 93 -11.01 -1.29 -19.32
N THR A 94 -11.59 -0.61 -20.33
CA THR A 94 -12.17 -1.27 -21.50
C THR A 94 -11.10 -1.77 -22.46
N GLU A 95 -10.00 -1.01 -22.61
CA GLU A 95 -8.85 -1.34 -23.44
C GLU A 95 -7.92 -2.39 -22.83
N ALA A 96 -8.10 -2.73 -21.56
CA ALA A 96 -7.20 -3.66 -20.87
C ALA A 96 -7.51 -5.11 -21.20
N ASP A 97 -6.46 -5.91 -21.38
CA ASP A 97 -6.55 -7.36 -21.52
C ASP A 97 -6.59 -8.04 -20.15
N VAL A 98 -5.88 -7.46 -19.17
CA VAL A 98 -5.80 -7.95 -17.80
C VAL A 98 -6.22 -6.85 -16.82
N TRP A 99 -7.12 -7.21 -15.90
CA TRP A 99 -7.47 -6.40 -14.75
C TRP A 99 -6.69 -6.85 -13.52
N LEU A 100 -5.84 -5.97 -12.99
CA LEU A 100 -5.12 -6.18 -11.74
C LEU A 100 -5.78 -5.40 -10.61
N LEU A 101 -6.50 -6.11 -9.75
CA LEU A 101 -7.36 -5.53 -8.73
C LEU A 101 -6.71 -5.67 -7.34
N ASN A 102 -6.20 -4.57 -6.79
CA ASN A 102 -5.53 -4.54 -5.50
C ASN A 102 -6.43 -4.00 -4.38
N SER A 103 -6.70 -4.83 -3.37
CA SER A 103 -7.74 -4.60 -2.37
C SER A 103 -7.20 -4.37 -0.96
N CYS A 104 -7.93 -3.62 -0.16
CA CYS A 104 -7.59 -3.36 1.24
C CYS A 104 -8.70 -3.88 2.14
N THR A 105 -8.32 -4.47 3.28
CA THR A 105 -9.29 -4.94 4.28
C THR A 105 -9.79 -3.80 5.15
N VAL A 106 -9.13 -2.63 5.24
CA VAL A 106 -9.40 -1.64 6.29
C VAL A 106 -10.82 -1.04 6.23
N LYS A 107 -11.42 -0.87 5.05
CA LYS A 107 -12.77 -0.28 4.91
C LYS A 107 -13.70 -1.21 4.13
N ASN A 108 -14.87 -1.53 4.67
CA ASN A 108 -15.84 -2.43 4.03
C ASN A 108 -16.28 -1.98 2.62
N PRO A 109 -16.58 -0.68 2.37
CA PRO A 109 -16.91 -0.25 1.01
C PRO A 109 -15.82 -0.57 -0.02
N ALA A 110 -14.55 -0.55 0.38
CA ALA A 110 -13.45 -0.94 -0.51
C ALA A 110 -13.50 -2.43 -0.88
N GLU A 111 -13.86 -3.31 0.06
CA GLU A 111 -14.05 -4.74 -0.18
C GLU A 111 -15.27 -4.99 -1.10
N ASP A 112 -16.35 -4.23 -0.94
CA ASP A 112 -17.54 -4.32 -1.80
C ASP A 112 -17.25 -3.86 -3.23
N HIS A 113 -16.57 -2.73 -3.42
CA HIS A 113 -16.14 -2.26 -4.75
C HIS A 113 -15.20 -3.24 -5.44
N PHE A 114 -14.28 -3.84 -4.69
CA PHE A 114 -13.37 -4.86 -5.18
C PHE A 114 -14.14 -6.09 -5.68
N ARG A 115 -15.06 -6.64 -4.88
CA ARG A 115 -15.91 -7.78 -5.27
C ARG A 115 -16.74 -7.47 -6.51
N ASN A 116 -17.35 -6.29 -6.57
CA ASN A 116 -18.16 -5.88 -7.71
C ASN A 116 -17.32 -5.73 -9.00
N SER A 117 -16.09 -5.26 -8.86
CA SER A 117 -15.16 -5.11 -10.00
C SER A 117 -14.70 -6.46 -10.54
N ILE A 118 -14.49 -7.46 -9.67
CA ILE A 118 -14.20 -8.84 -10.10
C ILE A 118 -15.34 -9.39 -10.95
N LYS A 119 -16.58 -9.28 -10.47
CA LYS A 119 -17.76 -9.76 -11.21
C LYS A 119 -17.87 -9.08 -12.56
N LYS A 120 -17.75 -7.74 -12.59
CA LYS A 120 -17.79 -6.96 -13.83
C LYS A 120 -16.71 -7.40 -14.83
N ALA A 121 -15.50 -7.70 -14.35
CA ALA A 121 -14.40 -8.16 -15.21
C ALA A 121 -14.69 -9.54 -15.80
N GLN A 122 -15.23 -10.46 -14.99
CA GLN A 122 -15.64 -11.79 -15.42
C GLN A 122 -16.78 -11.75 -16.43
N ASP A 123 -17.77 -10.88 -16.22
CA ASP A 123 -18.89 -10.65 -17.15
C ASP A 123 -18.41 -10.07 -18.50
N GLN A 124 -17.24 -9.44 -18.53
CA GLN A 124 -16.58 -8.90 -19.73
C GLN A 124 -15.50 -9.83 -20.28
N GLU A 125 -15.41 -11.07 -19.77
CA GLU A 125 -14.41 -12.07 -20.16
C GLU A 125 -12.95 -11.59 -20.07
N LYS A 126 -12.69 -10.61 -19.19
CA LYS A 126 -11.33 -10.10 -18.94
C LYS A 126 -10.55 -11.09 -18.08
N LYS A 127 -9.24 -11.20 -18.29
CA LYS A 127 -8.36 -11.91 -17.35
C LYS A 127 -8.25 -11.11 -16.06
N VAL A 128 -8.39 -11.78 -14.91
CA VAL A 128 -8.41 -11.11 -13.60
C VAL A 128 -7.31 -11.65 -12.70
N VAL A 129 -6.46 -10.75 -12.23
CA VAL A 129 -5.50 -10.99 -11.16
C VAL A 129 -5.90 -10.14 -9.96
N VAL A 130 -5.94 -10.74 -8.78
CA VAL A 130 -6.26 -10.02 -7.55
C VAL A 130 -5.08 -9.96 -6.61
N ALA A 131 -4.96 -8.86 -5.89
CA ALA A 131 -3.89 -8.60 -4.94
C ALA A 131 -4.41 -7.94 -3.65
N GLY A 132 -3.52 -7.86 -2.67
CA GLY A 132 -3.70 -7.05 -1.47
C GLY A 132 -4.29 -7.81 -0.27
N CYS A 133 -4.77 -7.06 0.71
CA CYS A 133 -5.10 -7.60 2.02
C CYS A 133 -6.32 -8.53 2.02
N VAL A 134 -7.33 -8.29 1.17
CA VAL A 134 -8.57 -9.11 1.17
C VAL A 134 -8.28 -10.54 0.73
N PRO A 135 -7.67 -10.80 -0.45
CA PRO A 135 -7.39 -12.15 -0.87
C PRO A 135 -6.33 -12.84 0.00
N GLN A 136 -5.45 -12.08 0.68
CA GLN A 136 -4.52 -12.62 1.67
C GLN A 136 -5.21 -13.08 2.95
N ALA A 137 -6.10 -12.25 3.53
CA ALA A 137 -6.77 -12.56 4.79
C ALA A 137 -7.92 -13.56 4.62
N GLN A 138 -8.58 -13.59 3.46
CA GLN A 138 -9.74 -14.43 3.17
C GLN A 138 -9.61 -15.11 1.80
N PRO A 139 -8.62 -15.99 1.60
CA PRO A 139 -8.35 -16.60 0.30
C PRO A 139 -9.45 -17.56 -0.19
N ARG A 140 -10.33 -18.03 0.69
CA ARG A 140 -11.32 -19.06 0.37
C ARG A 140 -12.70 -18.51 0.00
N MET A 141 -12.84 -17.20 -0.19
CA MET A 141 -14.11 -16.58 -0.60
C MET A 141 -14.53 -17.08 -1.99
N ASP A 142 -15.83 -17.32 -2.19
CA ASP A 142 -16.34 -17.93 -3.42
C ASP A 142 -16.03 -17.12 -4.68
N TYR A 143 -16.11 -15.79 -4.61
CA TYR A 143 -15.82 -14.90 -5.73
C TYR A 143 -14.33 -14.83 -6.11
N LEU A 144 -13.44 -15.46 -5.33
CA LEU A 144 -12.00 -15.57 -5.62
C LEU A 144 -11.62 -16.92 -6.24
N LYS A 145 -12.57 -17.87 -6.35
CA LYS A 145 -12.31 -19.19 -6.92
C LYS A 145 -11.88 -19.07 -8.38
N GLY A 146 -10.82 -19.78 -8.76
CA GLY A 146 -10.27 -19.79 -10.11
C GLY A 146 -9.44 -18.57 -10.49
N LEU A 147 -9.38 -17.53 -9.66
CA LEU A 147 -8.59 -16.32 -9.94
C LEU A 147 -7.13 -16.48 -9.53
N SER A 148 -6.24 -15.81 -10.25
CA SER A 148 -4.85 -15.66 -9.84
C SER A 148 -4.74 -14.65 -8.68
N ILE A 149 -3.95 -14.98 -7.66
CA ILE A 149 -3.86 -14.24 -6.40
C ILE A 149 -2.41 -13.92 -6.06
N ILE A 150 -2.17 -12.65 -5.74
CA ILE A 150 -0.90 -12.13 -5.21
C ILE A 150 -1.10 -11.70 -3.76
N GLY A 151 -0.41 -12.36 -2.86
CA GLY A 151 -0.35 -12.01 -1.44
C GLY A 151 0.47 -10.75 -1.19
N VAL A 152 0.21 -10.08 -0.07
CA VAL A 152 0.86 -8.80 0.29
C VAL A 152 2.38 -8.88 0.42
N GLN A 153 2.95 -10.07 0.65
CA GLN A 153 4.40 -10.30 0.72
C GLN A 153 5.01 -10.87 -0.57
N GLN A 154 4.21 -11.03 -1.63
CA GLN A 154 4.60 -11.67 -2.89
C GLN A 154 4.46 -10.70 -4.08
N ILE A 155 4.32 -9.39 -3.83
CA ILE A 155 4.12 -8.39 -4.88
C ILE A 155 5.32 -8.25 -5.82
N ASP A 156 6.51 -8.72 -5.42
CA ASP A 156 7.71 -8.80 -6.24
C ASP A 156 7.66 -9.93 -7.30
N ARG A 157 6.62 -10.78 -7.24
CA ARG A 157 6.35 -11.85 -8.21
C ARG A 157 5.10 -11.57 -9.05
N VAL A 158 4.68 -10.30 -9.11
CA VAL A 158 3.50 -9.88 -9.87
C VAL A 158 3.60 -10.28 -11.34
N VAL A 159 4.79 -10.16 -11.94
CA VAL A 159 5.01 -10.47 -13.37
C VAL A 159 4.73 -11.94 -13.63
N GLU A 160 5.28 -12.84 -12.81
CA GLU A 160 5.03 -14.29 -12.92
C GLU A 160 3.53 -14.62 -12.84
N VAL A 161 2.80 -14.02 -11.90
CA VAL A 161 1.37 -14.30 -11.73
C VAL A 161 0.54 -13.75 -12.90
N VAL A 162 0.91 -12.60 -13.44
CA VAL A 162 0.24 -12.01 -14.61
C VAL A 162 0.56 -12.81 -15.87
N ASP A 163 1.81 -13.22 -16.10
CA ASP A 163 2.21 -14.05 -17.23
C ASP A 163 1.39 -15.35 -17.27
N GLU A 164 1.27 -16.04 -16.14
CA GLU A 164 0.50 -17.27 -16.04
C GLU A 164 -1.00 -17.03 -16.19
N ALA A 165 -1.53 -15.92 -15.68
CA ALA A 165 -2.93 -15.54 -15.89
C ALA A 165 -3.26 -15.25 -17.37
N VAL A 166 -2.34 -14.62 -18.09
CA VAL A 166 -2.46 -14.37 -19.55
C VAL A 166 -2.50 -15.71 -20.31
N LYS A 167 -1.68 -16.69 -19.91
CA LYS A 167 -1.70 -18.05 -20.47
C LYS A 167 -2.94 -18.87 -20.09
N GLY A 168 -3.82 -18.33 -19.25
CA GLY A 168 -5.04 -19.00 -18.79
C GLY A 168 -4.85 -19.89 -17.56
N HIS A 169 -3.69 -19.86 -16.92
CA HIS A 169 -3.43 -20.56 -15.67
C HIS A 169 -3.84 -19.73 -14.46
N SER A 170 -4.19 -20.41 -13.36
CA SER A 170 -4.49 -19.78 -12.08
C SER A 170 -3.34 -20.02 -11.10
N VAL A 171 -2.69 -18.94 -10.65
CA VAL A 171 -1.56 -19.01 -9.72
C VAL A 171 -1.90 -18.29 -8.42
N ARG A 172 -1.60 -18.90 -7.28
CA ARG A 172 -1.91 -18.35 -5.95
C ARG A 172 -0.67 -18.28 -5.09
N LEU A 173 -0.09 -17.08 -4.96
CA LEU A 173 1.09 -16.81 -4.15
C LEU A 173 0.70 -16.14 -2.84
N LEU A 174 0.49 -16.93 -1.78
CA LEU A 174 0.06 -16.45 -0.46
C LEU A 174 1.10 -16.68 0.65
N GLY A 175 2.27 -17.21 0.28
CA GLY A 175 3.33 -17.60 1.20
C GLY A 175 3.95 -16.41 1.93
N GLN A 176 4.39 -16.64 3.16
CA GLN A 176 5.18 -15.66 3.91
C GLN A 176 6.65 -15.72 3.48
N LYS A 177 7.31 -14.57 3.44
CA LYS A 177 8.75 -14.49 3.19
C LYS A 177 9.55 -14.41 4.48
N LYS A 178 10.64 -15.17 4.52
CA LYS A 178 11.61 -15.14 5.61
C LYS A 178 13.01 -15.14 5.02
N ASP A 179 13.91 -14.40 5.66
CA ASP A 179 15.34 -14.45 5.39
C ASP A 179 16.09 -14.69 6.71
N GLY A 180 17.00 -15.65 6.73
CA GLY A 180 17.71 -16.07 7.95
C GLY A 180 16.78 -16.40 9.14
N GLY A 181 15.54 -16.84 8.88
CA GLY A 181 14.52 -17.11 9.90
C GLY A 181 13.73 -15.88 10.38
N ARG A 182 14.13 -14.66 10.01
CA ARG A 182 13.40 -13.41 10.31
C ARG A 182 12.38 -13.11 9.21
N ARG A 183 11.27 -12.47 9.57
CA ARG A 183 10.31 -11.97 8.57
C ARG A 183 10.89 -10.72 7.90
N LEU A 184 10.65 -10.61 6.60
CA LEU A 184 11.05 -9.44 5.83
C LEU A 184 9.97 -8.35 5.89
N GLY A 185 10.39 -7.09 5.76
CA GLY A 185 9.52 -5.91 5.78
C GLY A 185 8.49 -5.84 4.65
N GLY A 186 8.54 -6.78 3.69
CA GLY A 186 7.67 -6.83 2.53
C GLY A 186 8.51 -7.08 1.27
N ALA A 187 8.12 -6.42 0.17
CA ALA A 187 8.91 -6.40 -1.06
C ALA A 187 10.15 -5.53 -0.91
N ARG A 188 11.19 -5.75 -1.71
CA ARG A 188 12.39 -4.91 -1.62
C ARG A 188 12.06 -3.46 -2.01
N LEU A 189 12.65 -2.49 -1.31
CA LEU A 189 12.38 -1.07 -1.55
C LEU A 189 13.02 -0.54 -2.85
N ASP A 190 14.00 -1.25 -3.40
CA ASP A 190 14.66 -0.93 -4.66
C ASP A 190 13.89 -1.43 -5.91
N LEU A 191 12.72 -2.03 -5.72
CA LEU A 191 11.87 -2.43 -6.84
C LEU A 191 11.35 -1.22 -7.61
N PRO A 192 11.16 -1.36 -8.94
CA PRO A 192 10.65 -0.28 -9.75
C PRO A 192 9.21 0.11 -9.35
N LYS A 193 8.89 1.40 -9.46
CA LYS A 193 7.55 1.95 -9.18
C LYS A 193 7.02 2.79 -10.33
N ILE A 194 5.72 2.74 -10.58
CA ILE A 194 5.01 3.83 -11.28
C ILE A 194 4.22 4.59 -10.23
N ARG A 195 4.65 5.83 -9.92
CA ARG A 195 3.96 6.69 -8.95
C ARG A 195 2.63 7.17 -9.49
N LYS A 196 1.59 7.16 -8.66
CA LYS A 196 0.31 7.79 -9.03
C LYS A 196 0.44 9.30 -9.14
N ASN A 197 1.20 9.89 -8.21
CA ASN A 197 1.58 11.29 -8.25
C ASN A 197 3.11 11.37 -8.33
N PRO A 198 3.71 11.83 -9.44
CA PRO A 198 5.16 11.90 -9.58
C PRO A 198 5.87 12.79 -8.55
N LEU A 199 5.13 13.67 -7.88
CA LEU A 199 5.66 14.59 -6.86
C LEU A 199 5.73 13.97 -5.46
N ILE A 200 5.10 12.80 -5.24
CA ILE A 200 4.93 12.18 -3.93
C ILE A 200 5.46 10.75 -3.95
N GLU A 201 6.38 10.41 -3.04
CA GLU A 201 6.77 9.03 -2.77
C GLU A 201 6.06 8.51 -1.51
N ILE A 202 5.44 7.34 -1.60
CA ILE A 202 4.93 6.62 -0.43
C ILE A 202 5.93 5.53 -0.04
N ILE A 203 6.52 5.63 1.15
CA ILE A 203 7.48 4.64 1.68
C ILE A 203 6.84 3.87 2.82
N SER A 204 6.71 2.55 2.65
CA SER A 204 6.32 1.65 3.74
C SER A 204 7.55 1.36 4.61
N ILE A 205 7.51 1.74 5.88
CA ILE A 205 8.67 1.58 6.78
C ILE A 205 8.73 0.20 7.45
N ASN A 206 7.59 -0.50 7.48
CA ASN A 206 7.47 -1.87 7.95
C ASN A 206 6.18 -2.50 7.40
N THR A 207 6.10 -3.83 7.45
CA THR A 207 4.84 -4.56 7.29
C THR A 207 4.42 -5.19 8.61
N GLY A 208 3.12 -5.38 8.78
CA GLY A 208 2.56 -6.06 9.93
C GLY A 208 2.44 -5.15 11.15
N CYS A 209 1.85 -5.69 12.21
CA CYS A 209 1.53 -4.94 13.42
C CYS A 209 1.76 -5.77 14.67
N LEU A 210 2.19 -5.12 15.76
CA LEU A 210 2.30 -5.76 17.08
C LEU A 210 0.94 -5.97 17.74
N ASN A 211 0.01 -5.02 17.55
CA ASN A 211 -1.31 -5.02 18.19
C ASN A 211 -2.18 -6.23 17.85
N ALA A 212 -3.11 -6.59 18.73
CA ALA A 212 -4.05 -7.70 18.57
C ALA A 212 -5.53 -7.25 18.65
N CYS A 213 -5.85 -6.10 18.04
CA CYS A 213 -7.18 -5.49 18.13
C CYS A 213 -8.28 -6.46 17.67
N THR A 214 -9.37 -6.54 18.45
CA THR A 214 -10.43 -7.57 18.27
C THR A 214 -11.21 -7.47 16.97
N TYR A 215 -11.10 -6.35 16.25
CA TYR A 215 -11.80 -6.09 15.00
C TYR A 215 -10.89 -6.02 13.76
N CYS A 216 -9.58 -5.94 13.96
CA CYS A 216 -8.64 -5.62 12.88
C CYS A 216 -8.29 -6.87 12.05
N LYS A 217 -8.52 -6.80 10.73
CA LYS A 217 -8.07 -7.84 9.79
C LYS A 217 -6.66 -7.61 9.24
N THR A 218 -6.05 -6.48 9.53
CA THR A 218 -4.75 -6.13 8.97
C THR A 218 -3.65 -7.07 9.44
N LYS A 219 -3.66 -7.49 10.72
CA LYS A 219 -2.73 -8.50 11.24
C LYS A 219 -2.90 -9.87 10.57
N HIS A 220 -4.13 -10.27 10.23
CA HIS A 220 -4.37 -11.51 9.47
C HIS A 220 -3.81 -11.42 8.04
N ALA A 221 -3.83 -10.23 7.43
CA ALA A 221 -3.29 -10.02 6.09
C ALA A 221 -1.75 -9.89 6.10
N ARG A 222 -1.21 -8.98 6.91
CA ARG A 222 0.20 -8.56 6.85
C ARG A 222 1.10 -9.19 7.89
N GLY A 223 0.53 -9.90 8.88
CA GLY A 223 1.27 -10.60 9.92
C GLY A 223 1.73 -9.69 11.06
N ASP A 224 2.69 -10.20 11.84
CA ASP A 224 3.39 -9.46 12.89
C ASP A 224 4.43 -8.50 12.26
N LEU A 225 4.83 -7.51 13.06
CA LEU A 225 5.81 -6.49 12.70
C LEU A 225 7.08 -7.10 12.08
N ALA A 226 7.46 -6.57 10.92
CA ALA A 226 8.74 -6.74 10.29
C ALA A 226 9.17 -5.41 9.67
N SER A 227 10.23 -4.80 10.20
CA SER A 227 10.72 -3.47 9.81
C SER A 227 11.81 -3.56 8.75
N TYR A 228 11.87 -2.56 7.86
CA TYR A 228 13.03 -2.37 6.98
C TYR A 228 14.19 -1.74 7.75
N PRO A 229 15.45 -2.09 7.43
CA PRO A 229 16.62 -1.38 7.93
C PRO A 229 16.58 0.11 7.55
N ILE A 230 17.10 0.96 8.44
CA ILE A 230 17.12 2.43 8.23
C ILE A 230 17.82 2.79 6.92
N GLU A 231 18.95 2.16 6.60
CA GLU A 231 19.72 2.51 5.40
C GLU A 231 18.94 2.24 4.10
N GLU A 232 18.11 1.20 4.04
CA GLU A 232 17.27 0.93 2.87
C GLU A 232 16.19 2.02 2.69
N LEU A 233 15.63 2.50 3.81
CA LEU A 233 14.62 3.58 3.80
C LEU A 233 15.24 4.92 3.41
N VAL A 234 16.43 5.21 3.93
CA VAL A 234 17.22 6.41 3.59
C VAL A 234 17.60 6.40 2.11
N GLU A 235 18.08 5.26 1.58
CA GLU A 235 18.43 5.15 0.16
C GLU A 235 17.21 5.33 -0.73
N ARG A 236 16.06 4.74 -0.36
CA ARG A 236 14.82 4.93 -1.13
C ARG A 236 14.34 6.39 -1.11
N ALA A 237 14.47 7.08 0.02
CA ALA A 237 14.15 8.50 0.12
C ALA A 237 15.06 9.34 -0.77
N ARG A 238 16.38 9.11 -0.71
CA ARG A 238 17.39 9.78 -1.52
C ARG A 238 17.13 9.60 -3.02
N GLN A 239 16.91 8.36 -3.46
CA GLN A 239 16.55 8.05 -4.84
C GLN A 239 15.29 8.81 -5.28
N SER A 240 14.27 8.87 -4.42
CA SER A 240 13.01 9.54 -4.75
C SER A 240 13.19 11.05 -4.97
N PHE A 241 14.00 11.72 -4.13
CA PHE A 241 14.33 13.13 -4.34
C PHE A 241 15.13 13.37 -5.63
N GLN A 242 16.07 12.47 -5.96
CA GLN A 242 16.80 12.50 -7.24
C GLN A 242 15.89 12.31 -8.47
N GLU A 243 14.73 11.69 -8.29
CA GLU A 243 13.68 11.53 -9.31
C GLU A 243 12.67 12.69 -9.31
N GLY A 244 12.93 13.77 -8.56
CA GLY A 244 12.16 15.01 -8.54
C GLY A 244 10.95 15.03 -7.61
N VAL A 245 10.78 14.03 -6.74
CA VAL A 245 9.78 14.05 -5.66
C VAL A 245 10.03 15.24 -4.74
N CYS A 246 8.97 15.88 -4.24
CA CYS A 246 9.06 16.97 -3.27
C CYS A 246 8.35 16.66 -1.95
N GLU A 247 7.70 15.49 -1.85
CA GLU A 247 6.96 15.08 -0.67
C GLU A 247 7.11 13.57 -0.42
N ILE A 248 7.46 13.17 0.80
CA ILE A 248 7.51 11.76 1.21
C ILE A 248 6.39 11.49 2.21
N TRP A 249 5.61 10.44 1.96
CA TRP A 249 4.63 9.89 2.89
C TRP A 249 5.16 8.60 3.50
N LEU A 250 5.46 8.62 4.80
CA LEU A 250 5.73 7.40 5.53
C LEU A 250 4.43 6.68 5.87
N THR A 251 4.38 5.38 5.62
CA THR A 251 3.21 4.56 5.89
C THR A 251 3.60 3.29 6.62
N SER A 252 2.67 2.81 7.43
CA SER A 252 2.73 1.54 8.15
C SER A 252 1.33 1.18 8.64
N GLU A 253 1.16 -0.03 9.12
CA GLU A 253 0.04 -0.40 9.99
C GLU A 253 0.05 0.37 11.30
N ASP A 254 1.24 0.68 11.80
CA ASP A 254 1.49 1.54 12.97
C ASP A 254 2.93 2.04 12.91
N THR A 255 3.10 3.31 12.53
CA THR A 255 4.44 3.89 12.38
C THR A 255 5.21 3.94 13.71
N GLY A 256 4.51 4.07 14.84
CA GLY A 256 5.14 4.12 16.16
C GLY A 256 5.79 2.80 16.58
N ALA A 257 5.35 1.69 15.99
CA ALA A 257 5.91 0.37 16.26
C ALA A 257 7.24 0.11 15.54
N TYR A 258 7.63 0.96 14.57
CA TYR A 258 8.82 0.75 13.75
C TYR A 258 10.07 0.52 14.61
N GLY A 259 10.90 -0.42 14.17
CA GLY A 259 12.24 -0.63 14.72
C GLY A 259 12.31 -1.56 15.93
N ARG A 260 11.20 -1.81 16.64
CA ARG A 260 11.17 -2.66 17.84
C ARG A 260 11.65 -4.10 17.60
N ASP A 261 11.45 -4.62 16.39
CA ASP A 261 11.87 -5.95 15.97
C ASP A 261 13.33 -6.02 15.50
N ILE A 262 13.98 -4.87 15.25
CA ILE A 262 15.36 -4.78 14.75
C ILE A 262 16.30 -3.97 15.66
N GLY A 263 15.84 -3.56 16.84
CA GLY A 263 16.66 -2.86 17.84
C GLY A 263 16.91 -1.37 17.54
N THR A 264 15.96 -0.70 16.89
CA THR A 264 15.96 0.76 16.67
C THR A 264 14.57 1.32 17.01
N ASP A 265 14.34 2.60 16.76
CA ASP A 265 13.05 3.26 16.95
C ASP A 265 12.67 4.22 15.81
N LEU A 266 11.43 4.71 15.86
CA LEU A 266 10.90 5.67 14.90
C LEU A 266 11.66 7.02 14.92
N PRO A 267 11.94 7.67 16.07
CA PRO A 267 12.70 8.91 16.09
C PRO A 267 14.05 8.83 15.37
N THR A 268 14.80 7.74 15.58
CA THR A 268 16.10 7.52 14.93
C THR A 268 15.96 7.49 13.41
N LEU A 269 14.96 6.78 12.89
CA LEU A 269 14.66 6.77 11.45
C LEU A 269 14.29 8.17 10.94
N LEU A 270 13.43 8.90 11.66
CA LEU A 270 12.94 10.20 11.22
C LEU A 270 14.07 11.23 11.12
N TRP A 271 14.98 11.26 12.10
CA TRP A 271 16.15 12.13 12.04
C TRP A 271 17.05 11.81 10.84
N ARG A 272 17.32 10.53 10.58
CA ARG A 272 18.08 10.08 9.41
C ARG A 272 17.42 10.44 8.09
N LEU A 273 16.08 10.36 8.01
CA LEU A 273 15.35 10.76 6.80
C LEU A 273 15.39 12.27 6.59
N VAL A 274 15.22 13.07 7.65
CA VAL A 274 15.20 14.55 7.58
C VAL A 274 16.49 15.13 6.99
N GLU A 275 17.63 14.48 7.24
CA GLU A 275 18.93 14.83 6.66
C GLU A 275 18.92 14.79 5.12
N GLU A 276 18.17 13.86 4.52
CA GLU A 276 18.07 13.66 3.07
C GLU A 276 17.04 14.57 2.38
N ILE A 277 16.15 15.21 3.15
CA ILE A 277 15.05 16.00 2.58
C ILE A 277 15.60 17.36 2.10
N PRO A 278 15.44 17.74 0.82
CA PRO A 278 15.83 19.06 0.34
C PRO A 278 15.08 20.20 1.05
N GLU A 279 15.61 21.41 0.96
CA GLU A 279 14.88 22.59 1.42
C GLU A 279 13.53 22.72 0.69
N GLY A 280 12.47 23.06 1.43
CA GLY A 280 11.10 23.19 0.93
C GLY A 280 10.36 21.88 0.61
N ALA A 281 11.04 20.73 0.64
CA ALA A 281 10.41 19.43 0.52
C ALA A 281 9.92 18.96 1.89
N MET A 282 8.91 18.09 1.91
CA MET A 282 8.17 17.77 3.13
C MET A 282 8.05 16.27 3.42
N LEU A 283 8.19 15.91 4.69
CA LEU A 283 7.89 14.59 5.23
C LEU A 283 6.53 14.58 5.91
N ARG A 284 5.66 13.65 5.52
CA ARG A 284 4.42 13.33 6.21
C ARG A 284 4.57 12.01 6.96
N LEU A 285 4.35 12.06 8.27
CA LEU A 285 4.26 10.85 9.07
C LEU A 285 2.86 10.23 8.97
N GLY A 286 2.84 8.89 8.86
CA GLY A 286 1.62 8.11 8.87
C GLY A 286 0.97 7.98 10.25
N MET A 287 -0.01 7.10 10.34
CA MET A 287 -0.75 6.82 11.56
C MET A 287 0.12 6.14 12.62
N THR A 288 -0.07 6.50 13.89
CA THR A 288 0.55 5.86 15.05
C THR A 288 -0.46 5.63 16.17
N ASN A 289 -0.34 4.52 16.92
CA ASN A 289 -1.18 4.30 18.10
C ASN A 289 -0.57 4.98 19.36
N PRO A 290 -1.42 5.42 20.32
CA PRO A 290 -0.97 6.11 21.54
C PRO A 290 0.19 5.44 22.31
N PRO A 291 0.22 4.11 22.55
CA PRO A 291 1.27 3.49 23.38
C PRO A 291 2.69 3.77 22.87
N TYR A 292 2.88 3.69 21.56
CA TYR A 292 4.22 3.79 20.99
C TYR A 292 4.70 5.25 20.87
N ILE A 293 3.78 6.18 20.58
CA ILE A 293 4.14 7.60 20.53
C ILE A 293 4.39 8.16 21.94
N LEU A 294 3.70 7.64 22.96
CA LEU A 294 3.89 8.02 24.37
C LEU A 294 5.33 7.85 24.83
N GLU A 295 5.99 6.77 24.41
CA GLU A 295 7.40 6.48 24.75
C GLU A 295 8.39 7.50 24.17
N HIS A 296 8.00 8.24 23.12
CA HIS A 296 8.88 9.11 22.35
C HIS A 296 8.36 10.56 22.22
N LEU A 297 7.40 10.99 23.05
CA LEU A 297 6.71 12.28 22.89
C LEU A 297 7.63 13.50 22.71
N GLU A 298 8.67 13.63 23.54
CA GLU A 298 9.60 14.76 23.48
C GLU A 298 10.35 14.81 22.13
N GLU A 299 10.88 13.67 21.66
CA GLU A 299 11.58 13.61 20.37
C GLU A 299 10.62 13.84 19.21
N MET A 300 9.41 13.31 19.30
CA MET A 300 8.38 13.51 18.29
C MET A 300 7.94 14.97 18.20
N ALA A 301 7.83 15.67 19.32
CA ALA A 301 7.57 17.11 19.32
C ALA A 301 8.71 17.90 18.64
N LYS A 302 9.98 17.54 18.87
CA LYS A 302 11.12 18.16 18.18
C LYS A 302 11.06 17.91 16.67
N ILE A 303 10.82 16.68 16.25
CA ILE A 303 10.73 16.30 14.84
C ILE A 303 9.57 17.01 14.14
N LEU A 304 8.39 17.07 14.76
CA LEU A 304 7.23 17.76 14.18
C LEU A 304 7.44 19.28 14.05
N ASN A 305 8.27 19.89 14.90
CA ASN A 305 8.68 21.28 14.76
C ASN A 305 9.70 21.52 13.62
N HIS A 306 10.38 20.47 13.14
CA HIS A 306 11.39 20.61 12.09
C HIS A 306 10.77 21.17 10.79
N PRO A 307 11.40 22.14 10.10
CA PRO A 307 10.80 22.81 8.93
C PRO A 307 10.45 21.87 7.76
N ARG A 308 11.16 20.74 7.64
CA ARG A 308 10.97 19.74 6.57
C ARG A 308 9.99 18.62 6.90
N VAL A 309 9.31 18.69 8.04
CA VAL A 309 8.33 17.68 8.49
C VAL A 309 6.99 18.37 8.65
N TYR A 310 5.88 17.77 8.26
CA TYR A 310 4.58 18.36 8.57
C TYR A 310 4.30 18.27 10.09
N ALA A 311 3.83 19.36 10.69
CA ALA A 311 3.28 19.36 12.04
C ALA A 311 1.86 18.77 12.02
N PHE A 312 1.80 17.49 11.65
CA PHE A 312 0.60 16.70 11.51
C PHE A 312 0.85 15.31 12.08
N LEU A 313 -0.08 14.80 12.87
CA LEU A 313 -0.04 13.43 13.35
C LEU A 313 -1.42 12.80 13.35
N HIS A 314 -1.49 11.58 12.85
CA HIS A 314 -2.72 10.79 12.87
C HIS A 314 -2.66 9.78 14.02
N VAL A 315 -3.44 10.04 15.07
CA VAL A 315 -3.51 9.24 16.31
C VAL A 315 -4.93 8.72 16.50
N PRO A 316 -5.23 7.46 16.17
CA PRO A 316 -6.59 6.93 16.29
C PRO A 316 -6.97 6.68 17.75
N VAL A 317 -8.04 7.33 18.22
CA VAL A 317 -8.61 7.09 19.56
C VAL A 317 -9.53 5.88 19.55
N GLN A 318 -10.28 5.69 18.46
CA GLN A 318 -11.32 4.67 18.24
C GLN A 318 -12.59 4.83 19.09
N SER A 319 -12.45 5.00 20.41
CA SER A 319 -13.54 5.25 21.35
C SER A 319 -13.00 6.05 22.54
N ALA A 320 -13.82 6.88 23.16
CA ALA A 320 -13.45 7.58 24.40
C ALA A 320 -13.85 6.82 25.68
N SER A 321 -14.33 5.58 25.57
CA SER A 321 -14.64 4.72 26.71
C SER A 321 -13.54 3.68 26.93
N ASP A 322 -12.98 3.65 28.14
CA ASP A 322 -11.96 2.66 28.52
C ASP A 322 -12.50 1.23 28.49
N SER A 323 -13.79 1.03 28.78
CA SER A 323 -14.42 -0.29 28.66
C SER A 323 -14.42 -0.75 27.20
N VAL A 324 -14.84 0.11 26.29
CA VAL A 324 -14.85 -0.18 24.86
C VAL A 324 -13.42 -0.37 24.31
N LEU A 325 -12.46 0.46 24.75
CA LEU A 325 -11.05 0.33 24.37
C LEU A 325 -10.46 -1.01 24.84
N MET A 326 -10.80 -1.45 26.05
CA MET A 326 -10.38 -2.75 26.59
C MET A 326 -10.97 -3.91 25.76
N ASP A 327 -12.25 -3.85 25.42
CA ASP A 327 -12.92 -4.83 24.56
C ASP A 327 -12.37 -4.84 23.11
N MET A 328 -11.92 -3.67 22.64
CA MET A 328 -11.17 -3.53 21.40
C MET A 328 -9.76 -4.15 21.47
N LYS A 329 -9.28 -4.51 22.66
CA LYS A 329 -7.87 -4.85 22.97
C LYS A 329 -6.91 -3.74 22.57
N ARG A 330 -7.22 -2.52 23.00
CA ARG A 330 -6.26 -1.40 22.96
C ARG A 330 -5.39 -1.44 24.21
N GLU A 331 -4.10 -1.17 24.04
CA GLU A 331 -3.11 -1.14 25.12
C GLU A 331 -2.93 0.29 25.68
N TYR A 332 -4.01 1.09 25.63
CA TYR A 332 -4.06 2.46 26.12
C TYR A 332 -5.47 2.79 26.63
N CYS A 333 -5.55 3.76 27.53
CA CYS A 333 -6.82 4.36 27.98
C CYS A 333 -7.07 5.72 27.33
N ILE A 334 -8.21 6.34 27.63
CA ILE A 334 -8.55 7.66 27.12
C ILE A 334 -7.59 8.74 27.63
N ASP A 335 -7.09 8.62 28.85
CA ASP A 335 -6.17 9.61 29.42
C ASP A 335 -4.77 9.53 28.79
N ASP A 336 -4.34 8.35 28.36
CA ASP A 336 -3.15 8.17 27.52
C ASP A 336 -3.28 8.93 26.20
N PHE A 337 -4.43 8.80 25.53
CA PHE A 337 -4.70 9.55 24.30
C PHE A 337 -4.70 11.07 24.55
N LYS A 338 -5.41 11.54 25.58
CA LYS A 338 -5.44 12.97 25.94
C LYS A 338 -4.02 13.50 26.21
N ARG A 339 -3.21 12.74 26.96
CA ARG A 339 -1.82 13.10 27.25
C ARG A 339 -1.00 13.30 25.97
N VAL A 340 -1.14 12.42 24.97
CA VAL A 340 -0.47 12.59 23.67
C VAL A 340 -0.92 13.88 23.00
N VAL A 341 -2.23 14.11 22.91
CA VAL A 341 -2.78 15.26 22.18
C VAL A 341 -2.44 16.58 22.87
N ASP A 342 -2.61 16.66 24.19
CA ASP A 342 -2.36 17.86 24.98
C ASP A 342 -0.87 18.22 24.95
N PHE A 343 0.01 17.22 25.14
CA PHE A 343 1.45 17.43 25.05
C PHE A 343 1.89 17.96 23.68
N LEU A 344 1.39 17.36 22.60
CA LEU A 344 1.73 17.82 21.24
C LEU A 344 1.16 19.20 20.95
N LYS A 345 -0.07 19.51 21.38
CA LYS A 345 -0.65 20.85 21.23
C LYS A 345 0.14 21.93 21.96
N GLU A 346 0.69 21.61 23.13
CA GLU A 346 1.53 22.52 23.91
C GLU A 346 2.93 22.71 23.28
N ARG A 347 3.58 21.62 22.85
CA ARG A 347 4.99 21.62 22.42
C ARG A 347 5.19 21.88 20.92
N VAL A 348 4.15 21.70 20.12
CA VAL A 348 4.16 21.89 18.66
C VAL A 348 3.04 22.86 18.27
N PRO A 349 3.27 24.17 18.36
CA PRO A 349 2.23 25.17 18.11
C PRO A 349 1.59 25.02 16.73
N GLY A 350 0.27 24.82 16.71
CA GLY A 350 -0.53 24.64 15.49
C GLY A 350 -0.63 23.22 14.96
N VAL A 351 -0.07 22.22 15.66
CA VAL A 351 -0.13 20.81 15.22
C VAL A 351 -1.56 20.36 14.89
N THR A 352 -1.71 19.73 13.73
CA THR A 352 -2.96 19.08 13.35
C THR A 352 -2.97 17.64 13.83
N ILE A 353 -3.94 17.30 14.68
CA ILE A 353 -4.21 15.92 15.08
C ILE A 353 -5.42 15.40 14.32
N ALA A 354 -5.18 14.36 13.51
CA ALA A 354 -6.22 13.55 12.92
C ALA A 354 -6.51 12.33 13.79
N THR A 355 -7.76 11.88 13.85
CA THR A 355 -8.14 10.68 14.60
C THR A 355 -9.24 9.88 13.93
N ASP A 356 -9.39 8.60 14.28
CA ASP A 356 -10.49 7.73 13.86
C ASP A 356 -11.36 7.38 15.06
N ILE A 357 -12.66 7.27 14.80
CA ILE A 357 -13.65 6.76 15.76
C ILE A 357 -14.44 5.62 15.09
N ILE A 358 -14.70 4.57 15.85
CA ILE A 358 -15.57 3.45 15.47
C ILE A 358 -16.85 3.53 16.30
N CYS A 359 -17.95 3.97 15.68
CA CYS A 359 -19.24 4.03 16.35
C CYS A 359 -19.92 2.66 16.34
N GLY A 360 -20.52 2.30 17.48
CA GLY A 360 -21.33 1.09 17.62
C GLY A 360 -20.49 -0.18 17.72
N PHE A 361 -19.32 -0.11 18.34
CA PHE A 361 -18.55 -1.31 18.68
C PHE A 361 -19.40 -2.28 19.53
N PRO A 362 -19.25 -3.61 19.38
CA PRO A 362 -20.00 -4.58 20.19
C PRO A 362 -19.85 -4.31 21.69
N GLY A 363 -20.98 -4.19 22.39
CA GLY A 363 -21.02 -3.82 23.82
C GLY A 363 -21.07 -2.32 24.13
N GLU A 364 -20.89 -1.41 23.16
CA GLU A 364 -20.90 0.04 23.40
C GLU A 364 -22.26 0.54 23.91
N THR A 365 -22.26 1.08 25.14
CA THR A 365 -23.42 1.68 25.80
C THR A 365 -23.68 3.12 25.35
N GLU A 366 -24.74 3.75 25.84
CA GLU A 366 -25.03 5.14 25.50
C GLU A 366 -24.07 6.10 26.21
N GLU A 367 -23.70 5.78 27.44
CA GLU A 367 -22.71 6.52 28.23
C GLU A 367 -21.33 6.50 27.55
N ASP A 368 -20.92 5.35 27.00
CA ASP A 368 -19.67 5.22 26.25
C ASP A 368 -19.65 6.11 25.00
N PHE A 369 -20.78 6.15 24.29
CA PHE A 369 -20.94 6.96 23.10
C PHE A 369 -20.96 8.46 23.45
N GLN A 370 -21.62 8.84 24.55
CA GLN A 370 -21.67 10.22 25.03
C GLN A 370 -20.27 10.72 25.41
N ALA A 371 -19.44 9.90 26.07
CA ALA A 371 -18.04 10.24 26.35
C ALA A 371 -17.25 10.54 25.06
N THR A 372 -17.53 9.79 23.99
CA THR A 372 -16.91 9.99 22.67
C THR A 372 -17.35 11.30 22.02
N ILE A 373 -18.64 11.65 22.13
CA ILE A 373 -19.18 12.94 21.70
C ILE A 373 -18.49 14.10 22.44
N ASP A 374 -18.35 13.97 23.76
CA ASP A 374 -17.76 15.02 24.59
C ASP A 374 -16.27 15.23 24.30
N LEU A 375 -15.53 14.16 24.02
CA LEU A 375 -14.14 14.25 23.55
C LEU A 375 -14.05 15.07 22.25
N VAL A 376 -14.90 14.79 21.26
CA VAL A 376 -14.88 15.50 19.97
C VAL A 376 -15.25 16.98 20.14
N LYS A 377 -16.20 17.29 21.04
CA LYS A 377 -16.56 18.68 21.38
C LYS A 377 -15.40 19.41 22.06
N ALA A 378 -14.68 18.74 22.97
CA ALA A 378 -13.56 19.33 23.70
C ALA A 378 -12.37 19.64 22.77
N TYR A 379 -11.99 18.69 21.92
CA TYR A 379 -10.77 18.80 21.11
C TYR A 379 -10.96 19.48 19.76
N ARG A 380 -12.19 19.51 19.22
CA ARG A 380 -12.56 20.09 17.92
C ARG A 380 -11.59 19.72 16.79
N PHE A 381 -11.32 18.42 16.62
CA PHE A 381 -10.36 17.89 15.65
C PHE A 381 -10.59 18.44 14.24
N PRO A 382 -9.55 18.94 13.53
CA PRO A 382 -9.69 19.36 12.14
C PRO A 382 -10.01 18.21 11.18
N SER A 383 -9.47 17.02 11.45
CA SER A 383 -9.67 15.82 10.65
C SER A 383 -10.16 14.66 11.52
N LEU A 384 -11.41 14.24 11.30
CA LEU A 384 -12.05 13.16 12.04
C LEU A 384 -12.61 12.09 11.09
N PHE A 385 -12.10 10.86 11.21
CA PHE A 385 -12.58 9.72 10.44
C PHE A 385 -13.62 8.94 11.25
N ILE A 386 -14.89 9.22 10.99
CA ILE A 386 -16.02 8.55 11.64
C ILE A 386 -16.37 7.30 10.83
N ASN A 387 -16.22 6.13 11.44
CA ASN A 387 -16.55 4.86 10.83
C ASN A 387 -17.62 4.13 11.64
N GLN A 388 -18.56 3.47 10.96
CA GLN A 388 -19.47 2.52 11.59
C GLN A 388 -18.76 1.18 11.82
N PHE A 389 -18.98 0.54 12.97
CA PHE A 389 -18.52 -0.82 13.18
C PHE A 389 -19.24 -1.82 12.27
N TYR A 390 -18.45 -2.62 11.58
CA TYR A 390 -18.93 -3.78 10.83
C TYR A 390 -18.23 -5.05 11.30
N PRO A 391 -18.99 -6.10 11.66
CA PRO A 391 -18.40 -7.37 12.06
C PRO A 391 -17.70 -8.02 10.87
N ARG A 392 -16.47 -8.49 11.10
CA ARG A 392 -15.62 -9.09 10.07
C ARG A 392 -15.44 -10.58 10.35
N PRO A 393 -15.77 -11.48 9.41
CA PRO A 393 -15.60 -12.92 9.61
C PRO A 393 -14.20 -13.27 10.09
N GLY A 394 -14.12 -14.12 11.13
CA GLY A 394 -12.87 -14.56 11.75
C GLY A 394 -12.29 -13.64 12.83
N THR A 395 -12.83 -12.44 13.03
CA THR A 395 -12.38 -11.55 14.12
C THR A 395 -13.09 -11.86 15.44
N PRO A 396 -12.45 -11.67 16.61
CA PRO A 396 -13.12 -11.81 17.91
C PRO A 396 -14.38 -10.94 18.05
N ALA A 397 -14.31 -9.67 17.62
CA ALA A 397 -15.43 -8.73 17.71
C ALA A 397 -16.64 -9.14 16.88
N ALA A 398 -16.48 -9.97 15.84
CA ALA A 398 -17.60 -10.50 15.08
C ALA A 398 -18.45 -11.54 15.84
N ARG A 399 -17.92 -12.12 16.93
CA ARG A 399 -18.63 -13.08 17.78
C ARG A 399 -19.24 -12.44 19.03
N MET A 400 -18.92 -11.18 19.30
CA MET A 400 -19.47 -10.42 20.42
C MET A 400 -20.92 -10.00 20.14
N GLU A 401 -21.67 -9.65 21.20
CA GLU A 401 -23.03 -9.15 21.07
C GLU A 401 -23.06 -7.81 20.33
N GLN A 402 -23.76 -7.79 19.20
CA GLN A 402 -23.73 -6.66 18.29
C GLN A 402 -24.73 -5.58 18.67
N VAL A 403 -24.29 -4.32 18.67
CA VAL A 403 -25.19 -3.17 18.70
C VAL A 403 -26.10 -3.18 17.46
N ALA A 404 -27.38 -2.90 17.65
CA ALA A 404 -28.37 -2.90 16.58
C ALA A 404 -28.02 -1.91 15.46
N ALA A 405 -28.25 -2.30 14.20
CA ALA A 405 -27.82 -1.52 13.04
C ALA A 405 -28.39 -0.08 13.01
N HIS A 406 -29.63 0.13 13.48
CA HIS A 406 -30.24 1.45 13.55
C HIS A 406 -29.53 2.36 14.57
N VAL A 407 -29.10 1.82 15.72
CA VAL A 407 -28.31 2.55 16.74
C VAL A 407 -26.94 2.93 16.18
N LYS A 408 -26.25 1.99 15.52
CA LYS A 408 -24.95 2.28 14.85
C LYS A 408 -25.07 3.45 13.86
N LYS A 409 -26.14 3.46 13.06
CA LYS A 409 -26.44 4.52 12.09
C LYS A 409 -26.78 5.85 12.77
N GLN A 410 -27.57 5.82 13.85
CA GLN A 410 -27.91 6.99 14.65
C GLN A 410 -26.66 7.64 15.24
N ARG A 411 -25.82 6.86 15.94
CA ARG A 411 -24.57 7.32 16.55
C ARG A 411 -23.61 7.93 15.54
N THR A 412 -23.42 7.26 14.41
CA THR A 412 -22.60 7.78 13.30
C THR A 412 -23.12 9.13 12.78
N LYS A 413 -24.44 9.26 12.63
CA LYS A 413 -25.08 10.51 12.18
C LYS A 413 -24.90 11.64 13.21
N GLU A 414 -25.11 11.35 14.49
CA GLU A 414 -24.97 12.33 15.56
C GLU A 414 -23.53 12.82 15.71
N LEU A 415 -22.56 11.92 15.72
CA LEU A 415 -21.14 12.29 15.78
C LEU A 415 -20.73 13.11 14.55
N SER A 416 -21.28 12.77 13.38
CA SER A 416 -21.06 13.57 12.15
C SER A 416 -21.66 14.96 12.28
N GLN A 417 -22.85 15.11 12.87
CA GLN A 417 -23.45 16.43 13.13
C GLN A 417 -22.60 17.26 14.09
N VAL A 418 -22.07 16.66 15.16
CA VAL A 418 -21.13 17.33 16.08
C VAL A 418 -19.88 17.76 15.34
N PHE A 419 -19.28 16.89 14.53
CA PHE A 419 -18.12 17.25 13.72
C PHE A 419 -18.42 18.42 12.77
N HIS A 420 -19.56 18.41 12.07
CA HIS A 420 -19.97 19.50 11.17
C HIS A 420 -20.44 20.78 11.88
N SER A 421 -20.65 20.76 13.20
CA SER A 421 -21.08 21.93 13.97
C SER A 421 -19.99 22.99 14.17
N TYR A 422 -18.73 22.64 13.88
CA TYR A 422 -17.60 23.56 13.99
C TYR A 422 -16.72 23.61 12.75
N ASN A 423 -16.14 24.79 12.50
CA ASN A 423 -15.09 24.99 11.51
C ASN A 423 -13.72 25.07 12.20
N PRO A 424 -12.74 24.25 11.78
CA PRO A 424 -11.42 24.26 12.39
C PRO A 424 -10.54 25.42 11.90
N TYR A 425 -10.81 25.99 10.73
CA TYR A 425 -9.87 26.90 10.04
C TYR A 425 -10.29 28.39 10.00
N ASP A 426 -11.42 28.79 10.60
CA ASP A 426 -11.91 30.18 10.51
C ASP A 426 -10.89 31.20 11.03
N HIS A 427 -10.11 30.82 12.03
CA HIS A 427 -9.05 31.64 12.61
C HIS A 427 -7.83 31.86 11.68
N LYS A 428 -7.74 31.12 10.57
CA LYS A 428 -6.66 31.20 9.58
C LYS A 428 -6.91 32.24 8.49
N VAL A 429 -8.15 32.73 8.37
CA VAL A 429 -8.49 33.74 7.36
C VAL A 429 -7.75 35.04 7.64
N GLY A 430 -7.09 35.58 6.61
CA GLY A 430 -6.20 36.74 6.70
C GLY A 430 -4.74 36.40 7.02
N GLU A 431 -4.41 35.14 7.35
CA GLU A 431 -3.02 34.73 7.52
C GLU A 431 -2.30 34.60 6.18
N ARG A 432 -1.00 34.91 6.19
CA ARG A 432 -0.08 34.61 5.10
C ARG A 432 0.64 33.30 5.39
N GLN A 433 0.59 32.35 4.46
CA GLN A 433 1.12 31.00 4.66
C GLN A 433 1.96 30.52 3.47
N HIS A 434 2.94 29.66 3.77
CA HIS A 434 3.66 28.88 2.76
C HIS A 434 2.94 27.56 2.51
N VAL A 435 2.75 27.20 1.24
CA VAL A 435 2.04 25.97 0.85
C VAL A 435 2.77 25.22 -0.27
N LEU A 436 2.86 23.90 -0.14
CA LEU A 436 3.42 23.01 -1.17
C LEU A 436 2.32 22.50 -2.09
N VAL A 437 2.42 22.76 -3.39
CA VAL A 437 1.40 22.36 -4.37
C VAL A 437 1.76 21.00 -4.97
N THR A 438 1.08 19.92 -4.55
CA THR A 438 1.36 18.56 -5.06
C THR A 438 0.20 17.91 -5.79
N GLU A 439 -1.03 18.34 -5.56
CA GLU A 439 -2.23 17.62 -6.01
C GLU A 439 -3.20 18.51 -6.80
N GLU A 440 -4.20 17.88 -7.40
CA GLU A 440 -5.27 18.53 -8.15
C GLU A 440 -6.61 18.23 -7.46
N SER A 441 -7.51 19.22 -7.44
CA SER A 441 -8.83 19.04 -6.82
C SER A 441 -9.69 18.04 -7.62
N PHE A 442 -10.66 17.42 -6.95
CA PHE A 442 -11.54 16.43 -7.57
C PHE A 442 -12.34 17.00 -8.76
N ASP A 443 -12.76 18.26 -8.67
CA ASP A 443 -13.44 19.00 -9.73
C ASP A 443 -12.48 19.56 -10.80
N SER A 444 -11.17 19.35 -10.64
CA SER A 444 -10.10 19.82 -11.54
C SER A 444 -10.00 21.34 -11.71
N GLN A 445 -10.69 22.12 -10.86
CA GLN A 445 -10.72 23.59 -10.92
C GLN A 445 -9.53 24.26 -10.21
N TYR A 446 -8.98 23.60 -9.18
CA TYR A 446 -7.91 24.13 -8.33
C TYR A 446 -6.75 23.15 -8.27
N TYR A 447 -5.57 23.66 -7.88
CA TYR A 447 -4.58 22.79 -7.27
C TYR A 447 -4.78 22.72 -5.77
N VAL A 448 -4.46 21.57 -5.20
CA VAL A 448 -4.49 21.31 -3.77
C VAL A 448 -3.06 21.41 -3.26
N ALA A 449 -2.86 22.34 -2.34
CA ALA A 449 -1.61 22.56 -1.66
C ALA A 449 -1.73 22.25 -0.17
N HIS A 450 -0.62 21.96 0.49
CA HIS A 450 -0.58 21.73 1.93
C HIS A 450 0.35 22.73 2.63
N ASN A 451 -0.11 23.32 3.73
CA ASN A 451 0.74 24.14 4.59
C ASN A 451 1.55 23.27 5.56
N LYS A 452 2.35 23.90 6.44
CA LYS A 452 3.16 23.22 7.48
C LYS A 452 2.35 22.25 8.37
N TYR A 453 1.05 22.48 8.55
CA TYR A 453 0.18 21.67 9.41
C TYR A 453 -0.57 20.58 8.64
N TYR A 454 -0.21 20.37 7.37
CA TYR A 454 -0.87 19.46 6.44
C TYR A 454 -2.35 19.80 6.19
N GLU A 455 -2.71 21.07 6.33
CA GLU A 455 -4.06 21.56 6.05
C GLU A 455 -4.18 21.87 4.55
N GLN A 456 -5.32 21.52 3.96
CA GLN A 456 -5.56 21.71 2.53
C GLN A 456 -5.83 23.18 2.20
N VAL A 457 -5.06 23.73 1.26
CA VAL A 457 -5.24 25.07 0.72
C VAL A 457 -5.44 24.97 -0.79
N LEU A 458 -6.62 25.37 -1.25
CA LEU A 458 -6.95 25.44 -2.68
C LEU A 458 -6.33 26.69 -3.28
N VAL A 459 -5.60 26.52 -4.37
CA VAL A 459 -4.91 27.60 -5.08
C VAL A 459 -5.28 27.60 -6.57
N PRO A 460 -5.21 28.75 -7.27
CA PRO A 460 -5.48 28.82 -8.69
C PRO A 460 -4.60 27.86 -9.49
N LYS A 461 -5.18 27.22 -10.50
CA LYS A 461 -4.53 26.21 -11.34
C LYS A 461 -3.57 26.84 -12.36
N ARG A 462 -2.42 27.32 -11.89
CA ARG A 462 -1.34 27.84 -12.75
C ARG A 462 -0.20 26.83 -12.82
N VAL A 463 0.15 26.39 -14.04
CA VAL A 463 1.10 25.28 -14.28
C VAL A 463 2.44 25.50 -13.57
N GLU A 464 2.88 26.75 -13.46
CA GLU A 464 4.09 27.15 -12.78
C GLU A 464 4.12 26.88 -11.27
N PHE A 465 2.98 26.58 -10.64
CA PHE A 465 2.89 26.28 -9.21
C PHE A 465 3.05 24.81 -8.89
N LYS A 466 2.75 23.90 -9.82
CA LYS A 466 2.77 22.46 -9.55
C LYS A 466 4.18 22.00 -9.17
N GLY A 467 4.30 21.31 -8.04
CA GLY A 467 5.58 20.87 -7.46
C GLY A 467 6.38 21.98 -6.80
N LYS A 468 5.78 23.13 -6.50
CA LYS A 468 6.48 24.28 -5.89
C LYS A 468 5.86 24.72 -4.58
N MET A 469 6.71 25.33 -3.76
CA MET A 469 6.32 26.09 -2.59
C MET A 469 5.92 27.51 -3.01
N ILE A 470 4.74 27.96 -2.62
CA ILE A 470 4.25 29.31 -2.88
C ILE A 470 3.75 29.98 -1.59
N VAL A 471 3.72 31.30 -1.61
CA VAL A 471 3.14 32.10 -0.52
C VAL A 471 1.73 32.52 -0.93
N VAL A 472 0.77 32.31 -0.02
CA VAL A 472 -0.63 32.63 -0.22
C VAL A 472 -1.17 33.43 0.96
N ASP A 473 -2.09 34.35 0.66
CA ASP A 473 -2.94 34.99 1.66
C ASP A 473 -4.27 34.22 1.73
N ILE A 474 -4.61 33.68 2.89
CA ILE A 474 -5.85 32.90 3.08
C ILE A 474 -7.04 33.86 3.11
N TYR A 475 -8.02 33.65 2.24
CA TYR A 475 -9.19 34.55 2.13
C TYR A 475 -10.52 33.88 2.43
N GLU A 476 -10.57 32.55 2.46
CA GLU A 476 -11.78 31.78 2.75
C GLU A 476 -11.38 30.49 3.48
N ALA A 477 -12.19 30.09 4.45
CA ALA A 477 -12.08 28.81 5.15
C ALA A 477 -13.39 28.04 5.01
N GLY A 478 -13.28 26.75 4.70
CA GLY A 478 -14.39 25.80 4.71
C GLY A 478 -14.16 24.71 5.75
N LYS A 479 -15.05 23.71 5.78
CA LYS A 479 -14.97 22.61 6.76
C LYS A 479 -13.70 21.76 6.61
N HIS A 480 -13.24 21.56 5.39
CA HIS A 480 -12.15 20.62 5.06
C HIS A 480 -10.96 21.26 4.35
N PHE A 481 -11.08 22.52 3.96
CA PHE A 481 -10.09 23.22 3.15
C PHE A 481 -10.07 24.71 3.50
N MET A 482 -9.04 25.40 3.06
CA MET A 482 -8.96 26.85 2.95
C MET A 482 -8.77 27.23 1.47
N LYS A 483 -9.02 28.49 1.11
CA LYS A 483 -8.63 29.03 -0.19
C LYS A 483 -7.58 30.12 0.00
N GLY A 484 -6.51 30.00 -0.77
CA GLY A 484 -5.37 30.92 -0.74
C GLY A 484 -5.27 31.70 -2.04
N LYS A 485 -5.06 33.01 -1.95
CA LYS A 485 -4.69 33.86 -3.09
C LYS A 485 -3.16 33.95 -3.15
N PRO A 486 -2.50 33.55 -4.25
CA PRO A 486 -1.06 33.70 -4.39
C PRO A 486 -0.63 35.17 -4.26
N VAL A 487 0.44 35.41 -3.51
CA VAL A 487 1.04 36.74 -3.38
C VAL A 487 1.82 37.07 -4.66
N GLU A 488 1.45 38.15 -5.35
CA GLU A 488 1.95 38.47 -6.70
C GLU A 488 3.47 38.66 -6.77
N ASP A 489 4.08 39.23 -5.73
CA ASP A 489 5.52 39.47 -5.66
C ASP A 489 6.33 38.25 -5.17
N SER A 490 5.67 37.20 -4.71
CA SER A 490 6.36 36.01 -4.20
C SER A 490 6.76 35.08 -5.34
N LYS A 491 8.06 34.86 -5.51
CA LYS A 491 8.56 33.86 -6.46
C LYS A 491 8.28 32.45 -5.94
N PRO A 492 7.67 31.55 -6.74
CA PRO A 492 7.56 30.14 -6.40
C PRO A 492 8.95 29.53 -6.19
N PHE A 493 9.12 28.79 -5.10
CA PHE A 493 10.35 28.06 -4.80
C PHE A 493 10.18 26.60 -5.23
N THR A 494 11.16 26.04 -5.95
CA THR A 494 11.14 24.65 -6.41
C THR A 494 11.93 23.78 -5.41
N PRO A 495 11.28 22.88 -4.65
CA PRO A 495 11.98 22.00 -3.72
C PRO A 495 12.72 20.85 -4.41
N SER A 496 12.21 20.39 -5.54
CA SER A 496 12.77 19.26 -6.27
C SER A 496 14.18 19.59 -6.77
N ILE A 497 15.13 18.70 -6.49
CA ILE A 497 16.52 18.80 -6.96
C ILE A 497 16.70 18.33 -8.41
N ALA A 498 15.69 17.68 -8.97
CA ALA A 498 15.63 17.19 -10.34
C ALA A 498 14.23 17.39 -10.92
N MET A 499 14.10 17.24 -12.24
CA MET A 499 12.79 17.26 -12.89
C MET A 499 12.00 15.99 -12.49
N PRO A 500 10.74 16.12 -12.01
CA PRO A 500 9.92 14.96 -11.70
C PRO A 500 9.74 14.04 -12.90
N LEU A 501 9.74 12.73 -12.66
CA LEU A 501 9.36 11.74 -13.67
C LEU A 501 7.96 12.06 -14.24
N GLN A 502 7.75 11.73 -15.51
CA GLN A 502 6.43 11.88 -16.13
C GLN A 502 5.45 10.85 -15.59
N LYS A 503 4.14 11.16 -15.68
CA LYS A 503 3.09 10.21 -15.27
C LYS A 503 3.21 8.93 -16.11
N GLY A 504 3.39 7.79 -15.45
CA GLY A 504 3.56 6.49 -16.10
C GLY A 504 5.01 6.06 -16.32
N GLU A 505 5.99 6.93 -16.07
CA GLU A 505 7.41 6.54 -16.09
C GLU A 505 7.77 5.70 -14.86
N VAL A 506 8.73 4.80 -15.09
CA VAL A 506 9.18 3.82 -14.10
C VAL A 506 10.34 4.40 -13.29
N SER A 507 10.13 4.58 -11.99
CA SER A 507 11.14 4.85 -10.96
C SER A 507 12.00 3.60 -10.72
N GLY A 508 13.23 3.77 -10.23
CA GLY A 508 14.07 2.65 -9.80
C GLY A 508 14.90 2.01 -10.91
N LEU A 509 14.69 2.40 -12.16
CA LEU A 509 15.60 2.07 -13.24
C LEU A 509 16.75 3.07 -13.21
N LEU A 510 17.96 2.61 -12.87
CA LEU A 510 19.17 3.42 -13.05
C LEU A 510 19.12 3.99 -14.48
N GLN A 511 19.07 5.32 -14.63
CA GLN A 511 19.26 5.95 -15.92
C GLN A 511 20.66 5.55 -16.39
N VAL A 512 20.73 4.52 -17.24
CA VAL A 512 21.87 4.37 -18.12
C VAL A 512 21.81 5.62 -18.99
N ASN A 513 22.63 6.61 -18.66
CA ASN A 513 22.86 7.78 -19.49
C ASN A 513 23.29 7.27 -20.87
N MET A 514 22.32 7.07 -21.76
CA MET A 514 22.55 6.96 -23.18
C MET A 514 22.91 8.37 -23.65
N VAL A 515 24.16 8.75 -23.41
CA VAL A 515 24.81 9.77 -24.22
C VAL A 515 24.81 9.19 -25.64
N SER A 516 23.87 9.67 -26.44
CA SER A 516 23.75 9.37 -27.86
C SER A 516 24.99 9.89 -28.57
N ALA A 517 26.05 9.09 -28.58
CA ALA A 517 27.13 9.27 -29.54
C ALA A 517 26.55 8.97 -30.93
N PRO A 518 26.53 9.94 -31.87
CA PRO A 518 26.01 9.69 -33.20
C PRO A 518 26.93 8.67 -33.89
N ILE A 519 26.38 7.49 -34.17
CA ILE A 519 26.99 6.50 -35.05
C ILE A 519 27.05 7.14 -36.44
N ARG A 520 28.21 7.68 -36.80
CA ARG A 520 28.52 8.06 -38.19
C ARG A 520 28.65 6.76 -39.00
N ILE A 521 27.57 6.42 -39.71
CA ILE A 521 27.63 5.46 -40.81
C ILE A 521 28.42 6.12 -41.94
N GLY A 522 29.71 5.83 -42.01
CA GLY A 522 30.56 6.20 -43.14
C GLY A 522 30.26 5.29 -44.32
N LEU A 523 29.45 5.78 -45.26
CA LEU A 523 29.45 5.27 -46.63
C LEU A 523 30.83 5.57 -47.23
N ARG A 524 31.65 4.53 -47.44
CA ARG A 524 32.81 4.59 -48.33
C ARG A 524 32.46 3.85 -49.62
N GLU A 525 32.26 4.64 -50.66
CA GLU A 525 32.28 4.21 -52.05
C GLU A 525 33.65 3.61 -52.41
N GLY A 526 33.62 2.73 -53.41
CA GLY A 526 34.69 1.81 -53.75
C GLY A 526 35.97 2.44 -54.29
N GLY A 527 37.03 1.64 -54.21
CA GLY A 527 38.32 1.89 -54.82
C GLY A 527 39.16 0.63 -54.80
N MET A 528 39.19 -0.08 -55.92
CA MET A 528 40.15 -1.16 -56.23
C MET A 528 41.59 -0.67 -56.06
N SER A 529 42.47 -1.48 -55.43
CA SER A 529 43.70 -2.00 -56.07
C SER A 529 44.64 -2.71 -55.08
N VAL A 530 44.81 -4.02 -55.33
CA VAL A 530 46.04 -4.86 -55.42
C VAL A 530 47.20 -4.75 -54.40
N LEU A 531 47.74 -5.94 -54.06
CA LEU A 531 49.05 -6.31 -53.44
C LEU A 531 49.04 -6.31 -51.90
N GLY A 532 49.42 -7.34 -51.12
CA GLY A 532 50.07 -8.66 -51.24
C GLY A 532 50.32 -9.15 -49.78
N PRO A 533 50.65 -10.43 -49.51
CA PRO A 533 50.55 -11.01 -48.16
C PRO A 533 51.84 -10.89 -47.32
N LEU A 534 51.75 -11.34 -46.04
CA LEU A 534 52.80 -11.60 -45.02
C LEU A 534 52.89 -10.47 -43.96
N LEU A 535 52.78 -10.69 -42.66
CA LEU A 535 53.03 -11.85 -41.78
C LEU A 535 52.04 -11.88 -40.60
#